data_AF-A0A661I3J8-F1
#
_entry.id   AF-A0A661I3J8-F1
#
_cell.length_a   1.000
_cell.length_b   1.000
_cell.length_c   1.000
_cell.angle_alpha   90.00
_cell.angle_beta   90.00
_cell.angle_gamma   90.00
#
_symmetry.space_group_name_H-M   'P 1'
#
loop_
_entity.id
_entity.type
_entity.pdbx_description
1 polymer ?
#
loop_
_entity_poly.entity_id
_entity_poly.type
_entity_poly.pdbx_seq_one_letter_code
_entity_poly.pdbx_strand_id
1 'polypeptide(L)'
;MLKRLLLTLLLFTAVLSATTSTRESVAKLYIATFDRAPDAAGLEYWLKSSLSLEEISASFFGQEETRKKYPDEFSDDDFIIEVYVNLFEHTADSEGFNYWLTQLSGGHVTRANFILALINGAKGDDAEILENKTDIALKSLDKVITIYIHGFSKTGYRRAGIYGESTPINRDEKIVNFAGFSIEYEGADTNLDDNIIVSTSYYGDQVPDYYTQQDIKDIENVTALYGGGIPRYSLIVAKFAKHIMAESGANRVNFLSVSMGSLVTRWMIEKNLENLSIEDKISKWLSIEGVVTGNYVASDDTLINLVGTYEKQSPEIEHMGYAWINANLGNRVVGDSSYYQNIQLGFESSTKDDALQGVLSGYLILKGQFYANDGYQIVKDTFFRIDKEEYLFHALPPVHSYFHENHTGLKENPAAWMQAALFFTADRRARITLTKVTVDNIYESVELLPAEVVFASSITSPKLYDMAGIIKAVDKRDIDGGALPVNLYSNNGDTNMLNQEIFDGFVRADESRLLVSLNVYEIDNSVKYNIKENSVNDMEDIGGDSFDIPVEDGVYGVSGSGWRGEVKVEVFSY
;
A
#
# COMPACT_ATOMS: atom_id res chain seq x y z
N MET A 1 38.15 -17.45 -52.07
CA MET A 1 37.16 -18.17 -52.88
C MET A 1 36.09 -18.72 -51.94
N LEU A 2 34.83 -18.36 -52.19
CA LEU A 2 33.60 -18.92 -51.59
C LEU A 2 33.38 -18.83 -50.06
N LYS A 3 32.82 -17.70 -49.62
CA LYS A 3 31.54 -17.65 -48.88
C LYS A 3 30.91 -16.27 -49.16
N ARG A 4 30.30 -16.19 -50.34
CA ARG A 4 29.41 -15.11 -50.77
C ARG A 4 28.02 -15.39 -50.20
N LEU A 5 27.26 -14.31 -50.02
CA LEU A 5 25.80 -14.25 -50.08
C LEU A 5 25.04 -14.92 -48.91
N LEU A 6 24.80 -14.13 -47.87
CA LEU A 6 23.44 -14.01 -47.31
C LEU A 6 23.20 -12.55 -46.93
N LEU A 7 23.45 -11.66 -47.89
CA LEU A 7 22.84 -10.34 -47.95
C LEU A 7 21.39 -10.56 -48.43
N THR A 8 20.58 -11.21 -47.58
CA THR A 8 19.13 -11.32 -47.76
C THR A 8 18.53 -10.23 -46.91
N LEU A 9 18.35 -9.07 -47.53
CA LEU A 9 17.02 -8.47 -47.65
C LEU A 9 16.06 -8.82 -46.48
N LEU A 10 16.39 -8.40 -45.26
CA LEU A 10 15.35 -8.01 -44.31
C LEU A 10 14.90 -6.61 -44.75
N LEU A 11 14.20 -6.60 -45.88
CA LEU A 11 13.12 -5.65 -46.09
C LEU A 11 12.25 -5.86 -44.86
N PHE A 12 12.40 -5.00 -43.85
CA PHE A 12 11.40 -4.83 -42.83
C PHE A 12 10.20 -4.18 -43.55
N THR A 13 9.48 -4.97 -44.35
CA THR A 13 8.05 -4.80 -44.45
C THR A 13 7.53 -5.19 -43.07
N ALA A 14 7.67 -4.27 -42.11
CA ALA A 14 6.68 -4.18 -41.06
C ALA A 14 5.36 -4.08 -41.81
N VAL A 15 4.61 -5.17 -41.80
CA VAL A 15 3.21 -5.13 -42.19
C VAL A 15 2.62 -4.04 -41.30
N LEU A 16 2.18 -2.94 -41.94
CA LEU A 16 1.33 -1.94 -41.31
C LEU A 16 0.09 -2.67 -40.77
N SER A 17 0.16 -3.10 -39.52
CA SER A 17 -1.03 -3.21 -38.70
C SER A 17 -1.21 -1.85 -38.09
N ALA A 18 -2.20 -1.09 -38.58
CA ALA A 18 -2.71 0.07 -37.87
C ALA A 18 -3.06 -0.41 -36.46
N THR A 19 -2.18 -0.12 -35.50
CA THR A 19 -2.45 -0.39 -34.11
C THR A 19 -3.47 0.65 -33.69
N THR A 20 -4.64 0.20 -33.26
CA THR A 20 -5.58 1.08 -32.56
C THR A 20 -4.81 1.80 -31.46
N SER A 21 -4.86 3.13 -31.46
CA SER A 21 -4.24 3.95 -30.43
C SER A 21 -4.73 3.49 -29.05
N THR A 22 -3.81 3.09 -28.17
CA THR A 22 -4.09 2.76 -26.77
C THR A 22 -3.64 3.93 -25.89
N ARG A 23 -4.09 3.94 -24.63
CA ARG A 23 -3.62 4.94 -23.66
C ARG A 23 -2.10 4.93 -23.57
N GLU A 24 -1.51 3.74 -23.47
CA GLU A 24 -0.06 3.52 -23.41
C GLU A 24 0.66 4.02 -24.66
N SER A 25 0.19 3.68 -25.85
CA SER A 25 0.90 4.06 -27.08
C SER A 25 0.84 5.58 -27.33
N VAL A 26 -0.27 6.23 -26.98
CA VAL A 26 -0.37 7.69 -27.04
C VAL A 26 0.49 8.34 -25.94
N ALA A 27 0.51 7.81 -24.72
CA ALA A 27 1.37 8.32 -23.65
C ALA A 27 2.86 8.21 -24.00
N LYS A 28 3.31 7.08 -24.58
CA LYS A 28 4.67 6.92 -25.12
C LYS A 28 4.99 7.98 -26.17
N LEU A 29 4.05 8.33 -27.05
CA LEU A 29 4.24 9.44 -28.00
C LEU A 29 4.39 10.81 -27.34
N TYR A 30 3.60 11.10 -26.30
CA TYR A 30 3.73 12.34 -25.53
C TYR A 30 5.10 12.44 -24.87
N ILE A 31 5.57 11.37 -24.22
CA ILE A 31 6.89 11.30 -23.60
C ILE A 31 7.97 11.52 -24.66
N ALA A 32 7.94 10.75 -25.75
CA ALA A 32 8.95 10.82 -26.79
C ALA A 32 9.03 12.19 -27.50
N THR A 33 7.88 12.82 -27.69
CA THR A 33 7.78 14.04 -28.51
C THR A 33 7.86 15.33 -27.69
N PHE A 34 7.28 15.32 -26.49
CA PHE A 34 7.16 16.51 -25.64
C PHE A 34 7.94 16.41 -24.33
N ASP A 35 8.41 15.21 -23.94
CA ASP A 35 9.09 14.95 -22.66
C ASP A 35 8.23 15.35 -21.46
N ARG A 36 6.96 14.96 -21.54
CA ARG A 36 5.99 15.10 -20.46
C ARG A 36 4.88 14.08 -20.60
N ALA A 37 4.15 13.87 -19.51
CA ALA A 37 2.89 13.15 -19.56
C ALA A 37 1.86 13.90 -20.43
N PRO A 38 0.95 13.18 -21.09
CA PRO A 38 -0.28 13.80 -21.58
C PRO A 38 -1.08 14.39 -20.41
N ASP A 39 -1.90 15.40 -20.68
CA ASP A 39 -3.01 15.72 -19.80
C ASP A 39 -4.23 14.84 -20.15
N ALA A 40 -5.20 14.73 -19.23
CA ALA A 40 -6.32 13.81 -19.37
C ALA A 40 -7.17 14.11 -20.62
N ALA A 41 -7.42 15.40 -20.90
CA ALA A 41 -8.23 15.83 -22.05
C ALA A 41 -7.50 15.60 -23.38
N GLY A 42 -6.19 15.85 -23.41
CA GLY A 42 -5.31 15.56 -24.54
C GLY A 42 -5.30 14.07 -24.86
N LEU A 43 -5.04 13.21 -23.87
CA LEU A 43 -5.05 11.76 -24.08
C LEU A 43 -6.40 11.27 -24.63
N GLU A 44 -7.51 11.73 -24.04
CA GLU A 44 -8.85 11.35 -24.47
C GLU A 44 -9.16 11.81 -25.90
N TYR A 45 -8.74 13.03 -26.28
CA TYR A 45 -8.90 13.55 -27.64
C TYR A 45 -8.27 12.62 -28.67
N TRP A 46 -7.02 12.19 -28.45
CA TRP A 46 -6.31 11.33 -29.40
C TRP A 46 -6.94 9.95 -29.50
N LEU A 47 -7.36 9.36 -28.39
CA LEU A 47 -8.05 8.06 -28.38
C LEU A 47 -9.39 8.09 -29.11
N LYS A 48 -10.05 9.24 -29.16
CA LYS A 48 -11.33 9.45 -29.88
C LYS A 48 -11.14 9.91 -31.34
N SER A 49 -9.94 10.30 -31.74
CA SER A 49 -9.65 10.90 -33.06
C SER A 49 -9.83 9.93 -34.23
N SER A 50 -9.88 8.61 -33.97
CA SER A 50 -9.86 7.54 -34.99
C SER A 50 -8.61 7.52 -35.89
N LEU A 51 -7.59 8.33 -35.58
CA LEU A 51 -6.31 8.36 -36.27
C LEU A 51 -5.45 7.16 -35.89
N SER A 52 -4.60 6.72 -36.82
CA SER A 52 -3.55 5.75 -36.50
C SER A 52 -2.45 6.39 -35.64
N LEU A 53 -1.65 5.57 -34.95
CA LEU A 53 -0.54 6.08 -34.14
C LEU A 53 0.48 6.87 -34.98
N GLU A 54 0.67 6.50 -36.25
CA GLU A 54 1.49 7.21 -37.23
C GLU A 54 0.92 8.59 -37.56
N GLU A 55 -0.39 8.69 -37.78
CA GLU A 55 -1.08 9.95 -38.07
C GLU A 55 -1.05 10.88 -36.84
N ILE A 56 -1.20 10.32 -35.63
CA ILE A 56 -1.06 11.06 -34.37
C ILE A 56 0.37 11.60 -34.23
N SER A 57 1.39 10.76 -34.42
CA SER A 57 2.80 11.17 -34.37
C SER A 57 3.09 12.29 -35.38
N ALA A 58 2.65 12.13 -36.63
CA ALA A 58 2.81 13.16 -37.65
C ALA A 58 2.13 14.49 -37.26
N SER A 59 0.95 14.42 -36.63
CA SER A 59 0.23 15.59 -36.10
C SER A 59 1.00 16.29 -34.98
N PHE A 60 1.65 15.53 -34.08
CA PHE A 60 2.42 16.10 -32.97
C PHE A 60 3.59 16.93 -33.49
N PHE A 61 4.28 16.49 -34.53
CA PHE A 61 5.38 17.25 -35.15
C PHE A 61 4.96 18.57 -35.79
N GLY A 62 3.68 18.73 -36.12
CA GLY A 62 3.13 20.00 -36.58
C GLY A 62 2.88 21.02 -35.46
N GLN A 63 2.94 20.62 -34.20
CA GLN A 63 2.59 21.47 -33.07
C GLN A 63 3.70 22.44 -32.68
N GLU A 64 3.30 23.61 -32.16
CA GLU A 64 4.22 24.64 -31.70
C GLU A 64 5.12 24.13 -30.56
N GLU A 65 4.59 23.27 -29.70
CA GLU A 65 5.35 22.65 -28.61
C GLU A 65 6.51 21.79 -29.14
N THR A 66 6.26 20.93 -30.13
CA THR A 66 7.30 20.12 -30.77
C THR A 66 8.33 20.99 -31.47
N ARG A 67 7.91 22.05 -32.19
CA ARG A 67 8.84 22.97 -32.86
C ARG A 67 9.65 23.82 -31.88
N LYS A 68 9.20 23.99 -30.63
CA LYS A 68 9.99 24.61 -29.56
C LYS A 68 11.03 23.65 -28.99
N LYS A 69 10.66 22.38 -28.77
CA LYS A 69 11.58 21.36 -28.24
C LYS A 69 12.59 20.90 -29.31
N TYR A 70 12.14 20.73 -30.54
CA TYR A 70 12.93 20.35 -31.71
C TYR A 70 12.75 21.40 -32.84
N PRO A 71 13.49 22.52 -32.79
CA PRO A 71 13.42 23.56 -33.83
C PRO A 71 13.72 23.04 -35.23
N ASP A 72 13.18 23.71 -36.26
CA ASP A 72 13.42 23.31 -37.65
C ASP A 72 14.91 23.40 -38.04
N GLU A 73 15.66 24.25 -37.34
CA GLU A 73 17.11 24.41 -37.50
C GLU A 73 17.95 23.33 -36.80
N PHE A 74 17.35 22.45 -35.99
CA PHE A 74 18.08 21.33 -35.40
C PHE A 74 18.66 20.46 -36.50
N SER A 75 19.95 20.13 -36.38
CA SER A 75 20.56 19.11 -37.23
C SER A 75 19.94 17.75 -36.94
N ASP A 76 20.04 16.81 -37.89
CA ASP A 76 19.59 15.44 -37.63
C ASP A 76 20.43 14.80 -36.50
N ASP A 77 21.70 15.19 -36.38
CA ASP A 77 22.63 14.80 -35.33
C ASP A 77 22.08 15.19 -33.94
N ASP A 78 21.76 16.48 -33.76
CA ASP A 78 21.23 17.02 -32.50
C ASP A 78 19.87 16.41 -32.17
N PHE A 79 19.02 16.24 -33.19
CA PHE A 79 17.70 15.66 -33.04
C PHE A 79 17.77 14.20 -32.57
N ILE A 80 18.68 13.37 -33.11
CA ILE A 80 18.87 11.99 -32.65
C ILE A 80 19.31 11.98 -31.19
N ILE A 81 20.30 12.80 -30.82
CA ILE A 81 20.84 12.85 -29.44
C ILE A 81 19.73 13.21 -28.46
N GLU A 82 18.98 14.26 -28.74
CA GLU A 82 17.95 14.77 -27.83
C GLU A 82 16.81 13.76 -27.63
N VAL A 83 16.35 13.10 -28.71
CA VAL A 83 15.29 12.09 -28.62
C VAL A 83 15.74 10.88 -27.83
N TYR A 84 17.00 10.43 -28.00
CA TYR A 84 17.55 9.31 -27.21
C TYR A 84 17.65 9.65 -25.73
N VAL A 85 18.15 10.83 -25.39
CA VAL A 85 18.25 11.28 -23.98
C VAL A 85 16.86 11.41 -23.36
N ASN A 86 15.90 11.96 -24.10
CA ASN A 86 14.51 12.05 -23.65
C ASN A 86 13.90 10.67 -23.37
N LEU A 87 13.98 9.74 -24.35
CA LEU A 87 13.34 8.44 -24.25
C LEU A 87 14.02 7.50 -23.25
N PHE A 88 15.35 7.44 -23.27
CA PHE A 88 16.13 6.36 -22.64
C PHE A 88 17.17 6.88 -21.63
N GLU A 89 17.27 8.19 -21.40
CA GLU A 89 18.19 8.80 -20.43
C GLU A 89 19.68 8.57 -20.73
N HIS A 90 20.00 8.14 -21.95
CA HIS A 90 21.35 8.05 -22.48
C HIS A 90 21.39 8.36 -23.97
N THR A 91 22.60 8.53 -24.53
CA THR A 91 22.80 8.73 -25.97
C THR A 91 22.85 7.40 -26.72
N ALA A 92 22.54 7.41 -28.02
CA ALA A 92 22.71 6.25 -28.89
C ALA A 92 24.19 5.78 -28.96
N ASP A 93 24.41 4.48 -29.15
CA ASP A 93 25.73 3.97 -29.50
C ASP A 93 26.15 4.45 -30.90
N SER A 94 27.46 4.34 -31.21
CA SER A 94 28.01 4.86 -32.46
C SER A 94 27.44 4.19 -33.72
N GLU A 95 27.06 2.92 -33.69
CA GLU A 95 26.49 2.23 -34.85
C GLU A 95 25.03 2.64 -35.05
N GLY A 96 24.23 2.65 -33.98
CA GLY A 96 22.84 3.11 -33.99
C GLY A 96 22.70 4.57 -34.41
N PHE A 97 23.53 5.46 -33.88
CA PHE A 97 23.56 6.87 -34.25
C PHE A 97 23.82 7.07 -35.75
N ASN A 98 24.88 6.43 -36.27
CA ASN A 98 25.24 6.55 -37.69
C ASN A 98 24.16 5.97 -38.62
N TYR A 99 23.51 4.88 -38.20
CA TYR A 99 22.38 4.32 -38.94
C TYR A 99 21.23 5.33 -39.05
N TRP A 100 20.79 5.88 -37.91
CA TRP A 100 19.67 6.84 -37.89
C TRP A 100 19.99 8.14 -38.62
N LEU A 101 21.22 8.64 -38.48
CA LEU A 101 21.67 9.81 -39.20
C LEU A 101 21.60 9.59 -40.72
N THR A 102 22.02 8.41 -41.19
CA THR A 102 21.91 8.05 -42.62
C THR A 102 20.45 8.01 -43.08
N GLN A 103 19.53 7.48 -42.25
CA GLN A 103 18.11 7.41 -42.60
C GLN A 103 17.43 8.78 -42.65
N LEU A 104 17.74 9.67 -41.69
CA LEU A 104 17.17 11.02 -41.59
C LEU A 104 17.75 11.96 -42.66
N SER A 105 19.08 12.06 -42.75
CA SER A 105 19.76 12.95 -43.71
C SER A 105 19.54 12.53 -45.17
N GLY A 106 19.33 11.23 -45.41
CA GLY A 106 18.95 10.67 -46.71
C GLY A 106 17.48 10.86 -47.07
N GLY A 107 16.64 11.35 -46.14
CA GLY A 107 15.19 11.50 -46.33
C GLY A 107 14.43 10.18 -46.44
N HIS A 108 15.03 9.06 -46.01
CA HIS A 108 14.42 7.74 -46.04
C HIS A 108 13.39 7.56 -44.92
N VAL A 109 13.58 8.27 -43.81
CA VAL A 109 12.71 8.27 -42.63
C VAL A 109 12.43 9.72 -42.23
N THR A 110 11.20 10.04 -41.86
CA THR A 110 10.84 11.35 -41.29
C THR A 110 11.15 11.38 -39.80
N ARG A 111 11.33 12.56 -39.22
CA ARG A 111 11.53 12.71 -37.76
C ARG A 111 10.40 12.08 -36.93
N ALA A 112 9.16 12.18 -37.39
CA ALA A 112 8.00 11.53 -36.76
C ALA A 112 8.08 9.99 -36.79
N ASN A 113 8.49 9.42 -37.93
CA ASN A 113 8.65 7.98 -38.07
C ASN A 113 9.89 7.45 -37.30
N PHE A 114 10.93 8.28 -37.14
CA PHE A 114 12.08 7.95 -36.30
C PHE A 114 11.68 7.76 -34.84
N ILE A 115 10.92 8.70 -34.25
CA ILE A 115 10.42 8.56 -32.87
C ILE A 115 9.62 7.27 -32.70
N LEU A 116 8.69 6.98 -33.61
CA LEU A 116 7.92 5.73 -33.58
C LEU A 116 8.80 4.50 -33.67
N ALA A 117 9.83 4.54 -34.51
CA ALA A 117 10.77 3.43 -34.65
C ALA A 117 11.59 3.20 -33.38
N LEU A 118 11.94 4.25 -32.64
CA LEU A 118 12.60 4.11 -31.33
C LEU A 118 11.65 3.54 -30.28
N ILE A 119 10.42 4.06 -30.16
CA ILE A 119 9.40 3.52 -29.24
C ILE A 119 9.20 2.01 -29.48
N ASN A 120 9.03 1.61 -30.74
CA ASN A 120 8.80 0.21 -31.11
C ASN A 120 10.07 -0.65 -31.06
N GLY A 121 11.24 0.00 -31.09
CA GLY A 121 12.56 -0.63 -31.10
C GLY A 121 13.20 -0.81 -29.72
N ALA A 122 12.65 -0.17 -28.69
CA ALA A 122 13.13 -0.23 -27.31
C ALA A 122 13.15 -1.68 -26.79
N LYS A 123 14.28 -2.07 -26.17
CA LYS A 123 14.53 -3.42 -25.64
C LYS A 123 15.46 -3.32 -24.44
N GLY A 124 15.39 -4.30 -23.54
CA GLY A 124 16.23 -4.31 -22.33
C GLY A 124 15.95 -3.05 -21.49
N ASP A 125 17.01 -2.42 -20.98
CA ASP A 125 16.95 -1.22 -20.15
C ASP A 125 16.13 -0.09 -20.80
N ASP A 126 16.24 0.12 -22.12
CA ASP A 126 15.44 1.12 -22.87
C ASP A 126 13.93 0.88 -22.76
N ALA A 127 13.52 -0.39 -22.80
CA ALA A 127 12.10 -0.76 -22.69
C ALA A 127 11.60 -0.53 -21.26
N GLU A 128 12.41 -0.91 -20.26
CA GLU A 128 12.08 -0.71 -18.84
C GLU A 128 11.96 0.77 -18.50
N ILE A 129 12.90 1.61 -18.96
CA ILE A 129 12.85 3.07 -18.76
C ILE A 129 11.58 3.65 -19.39
N LEU A 130 11.29 3.29 -20.65
CA LEU A 130 10.11 3.81 -21.35
C LEU A 130 8.80 3.34 -20.71
N GLU A 131 8.73 2.09 -20.26
CA GLU A 131 7.57 1.54 -19.53
C GLU A 131 7.38 2.28 -18.20
N ASN A 132 8.44 2.45 -17.39
CA ASN A 132 8.39 3.19 -16.13
C ASN A 132 7.91 4.64 -16.35
N LYS A 133 8.45 5.35 -17.35
CA LYS A 133 8.00 6.70 -17.70
C LYS A 133 6.53 6.72 -18.13
N THR A 134 6.09 5.71 -18.89
CA THR A 134 4.70 5.59 -19.35
C THR A 134 3.74 5.36 -18.19
N ASP A 135 4.12 4.50 -17.25
CA ASP A 135 3.32 4.18 -16.07
C ASP A 135 3.18 5.41 -15.17
N ILE A 136 4.28 6.13 -14.90
CA ILE A 136 4.24 7.39 -14.15
C ILE A 136 3.34 8.41 -14.86
N ALA A 137 3.49 8.56 -16.18
CA ALA A 137 2.68 9.49 -16.96
C ALA A 137 1.19 9.15 -16.92
N LEU A 138 0.83 7.87 -17.06
CA LEU A 138 -0.57 7.46 -17.01
C LEU A 138 -1.16 7.53 -15.60
N LYS A 139 -0.38 7.20 -14.56
CA LYS A 139 -0.78 7.37 -13.15
C LYS A 139 -1.03 8.84 -12.81
N SER A 140 -0.26 9.76 -13.38
CA SER A 140 -0.47 11.21 -13.17
C SER A 140 -1.80 11.75 -13.69
N LEU A 141 -2.53 10.94 -14.48
CA LEU A 141 -3.88 11.24 -14.96
C LEU A 141 -4.99 10.74 -14.05
N ASP A 142 -4.65 9.94 -13.03
CA ASP A 142 -5.64 9.38 -12.13
C ASP A 142 -6.21 10.49 -11.26
N LYS A 143 -7.54 10.61 -11.29
CA LYS A 143 -8.28 11.40 -10.32
C LYS A 143 -8.80 10.43 -9.28
N VAL A 144 -8.29 10.54 -8.07
CA VAL A 144 -8.54 9.57 -7.01
C VAL A 144 -9.37 10.20 -5.90
N ILE A 145 -10.42 9.50 -5.49
CA ILE A 145 -11.14 9.80 -4.24
C ILE A 145 -10.77 8.79 -3.17
N THR A 146 -10.78 9.18 -1.90
CA THR A 146 -10.60 8.25 -0.78
C THR A 146 -11.91 8.04 -0.05
N ILE A 147 -12.28 6.78 0.19
CA ILE A 147 -13.47 6.40 0.95
C ILE A 147 -13.07 5.84 2.30
N TYR A 148 -13.49 6.51 3.37
CA TYR A 148 -13.40 6.02 4.74
C TYR A 148 -14.53 5.04 5.03
N ILE A 149 -14.16 3.83 5.49
CA ILE A 149 -15.09 2.76 5.84
C ILE A 149 -14.97 2.50 7.35
N HIS A 150 -16.04 2.86 8.08
CA HIS A 150 -16.05 2.78 9.53
C HIS A 150 -16.06 1.34 10.07
N GLY A 151 -15.77 1.19 11.36
CA GLY A 151 -15.72 -0.09 12.07
C GLY A 151 -17.07 -0.58 12.58
N PHE A 152 -17.00 -1.63 13.41
CA PHE A 152 -18.15 -2.27 14.05
C PHE A 152 -18.92 -1.30 14.96
N SER A 153 -20.25 -1.42 14.94
CA SER A 153 -21.15 -0.79 15.92
C SER A 153 -22.10 -1.84 16.47
N LYS A 154 -22.17 -1.97 17.80
CA LYS A 154 -23.03 -2.96 18.49
C LYS A 154 -24.49 -2.95 18.03
N THR A 155 -25.02 -1.78 17.70
CA THR A 155 -26.41 -1.62 17.25
C THR A 155 -26.52 -1.33 15.75
N GLY A 156 -25.40 -1.33 15.03
CA GLY A 156 -25.33 -0.96 13.62
C GLY A 156 -26.26 -1.77 12.74
N TYR A 157 -26.28 -3.10 12.89
CA TYR A 157 -27.14 -4.00 12.11
C TYR A 157 -28.65 -3.75 12.28
N ARG A 158 -29.08 -2.98 13.29
CA ARG A 158 -30.48 -2.57 13.53
C ARG A 158 -30.72 -1.08 13.35
N ARG A 159 -29.71 -0.32 12.91
CA ARG A 159 -29.82 1.13 12.76
C ARG A 159 -30.81 1.45 11.64
N ALA A 160 -31.79 2.28 11.96
CA ALA A 160 -32.66 2.88 10.95
C ALA A 160 -31.98 4.10 10.30
N GLY A 161 -32.33 4.37 9.05
CA GLY A 161 -31.81 5.50 8.28
C GLY A 161 -31.37 5.11 6.88
N ILE A 162 -30.89 6.09 6.12
CA ILE A 162 -30.44 5.90 4.74
C ILE A 162 -29.04 5.27 4.78
N TYR A 163 -28.89 4.12 4.14
CA TYR A 163 -27.58 3.53 3.93
C TYR A 163 -26.97 4.05 2.64
N GLY A 164 -25.64 4.03 2.53
CA GLY A 164 -24.97 4.41 1.28
C GLY A 164 -25.05 5.91 0.97
N GLU A 165 -25.57 6.76 1.86
CA GLU A 165 -25.46 8.21 1.71
C GLU A 165 -24.07 8.69 2.15
N SER A 166 -23.63 9.83 1.61
CA SER A 166 -22.44 10.51 2.12
C SER A 166 -22.71 10.97 3.54
N THR A 167 -21.86 10.54 4.47
CA THR A 167 -21.93 10.98 5.86
C THR A 167 -20.81 11.98 6.12
N PRO A 168 -21.10 13.12 6.79
CA PRO A 168 -20.04 13.99 7.26
C PRO A 168 -19.09 13.21 8.16
N ILE A 169 -17.80 13.42 8.01
CA ILE A 169 -16.79 12.86 8.91
C ILE A 169 -16.83 13.69 10.20
N ASN A 170 -17.86 13.47 11.01
CA ASN A 170 -18.11 14.21 12.25
C ASN A 170 -17.45 13.47 13.44
N ARG A 171 -16.13 13.50 13.46
CA ARG A 171 -15.25 13.12 14.57
C ARG A 171 -14.50 14.38 14.99
N ASP A 172 -13.99 14.41 16.23
CA ASP A 172 -13.21 15.55 16.79
C ASP A 172 -12.33 16.21 15.72
N GLU A 173 -12.19 17.55 15.77
CA GLU A 173 -11.34 18.41 14.91
C GLU A 173 -9.94 17.84 14.58
N LYS A 174 -9.48 16.83 15.33
CA LYS A 174 -8.25 16.06 15.17
C LYS A 174 -8.18 15.20 13.91
N ILE A 175 -9.31 14.75 13.34
CA ILE A 175 -9.34 14.17 11.97
C ILE A 175 -9.40 15.28 10.91
N VAL A 176 -9.83 16.48 11.25
CA VAL A 176 -10.03 17.57 10.29
C VAL A 176 -8.70 18.24 9.88
N ASN A 177 -7.66 18.13 10.71
CA ASN A 177 -6.30 18.63 10.43
C ASN A 177 -5.34 17.55 9.90
N PHE A 178 -5.81 16.69 8.98
CA PHE A 178 -4.94 15.72 8.33
C PHE A 178 -3.92 16.39 7.41
N ALA A 179 -2.70 15.85 7.40
CA ALA A 179 -1.71 16.16 6.37
C ALA A 179 -2.27 15.83 4.99
N GLY A 180 -2.62 16.87 4.24
CA GLY A 180 -2.95 16.78 2.83
C GLY A 180 -4.43 16.55 2.51
N PHE A 181 -5.24 15.93 3.40
CA PHE A 181 -6.64 15.60 3.09
C PHE A 181 -7.63 16.74 3.36
N SER A 182 -8.48 17.03 2.37
CA SER A 182 -9.68 17.85 2.51
C SER A 182 -10.92 16.98 2.80
N ILE A 183 -11.74 17.44 3.75
CA ILE A 183 -13.06 16.86 4.04
C ILE A 183 -14.21 17.69 3.44
N GLU A 184 -13.88 18.78 2.73
CA GLU A 184 -14.83 19.71 2.10
C GLU A 184 -15.34 19.14 0.77
N TYR A 185 -15.97 17.97 0.80
CA TYR A 185 -16.69 17.43 -0.35
C TYR A 185 -18.12 17.98 -0.38
N GLU A 186 -18.36 19.04 -1.15
CA GLU A 186 -19.69 19.67 -1.32
C GLU A 186 -20.47 19.15 -2.54
N GLY A 187 -20.05 18.03 -3.14
CA GLY A 187 -20.60 17.55 -4.41
C GLY A 187 -19.94 18.21 -5.62
N ALA A 188 -20.54 18.08 -6.81
CA ALA A 188 -19.96 18.27 -8.14
C ALA A 188 -19.44 19.68 -8.51
N ASP A 189 -18.58 20.29 -7.70
CA ASP A 189 -17.78 21.46 -8.06
C ASP A 189 -16.31 21.09 -8.23
N THR A 190 -15.76 21.53 -9.36
CA THR A 190 -14.63 20.93 -10.05
C THR A 190 -13.32 21.55 -9.61
N ASN A 191 -12.69 20.94 -8.62
CA ASN A 191 -11.24 20.89 -8.39
C ASN A 191 -11.01 19.85 -7.30
N LEU A 192 -11.13 18.57 -7.65
CA LEU A 192 -10.67 17.53 -6.73
C LEU A 192 -9.14 17.63 -6.70
N ASP A 193 -8.60 18.17 -5.62
CA ASP A 193 -7.25 17.82 -5.22
C ASP A 193 -7.24 16.31 -4.89
N ASP A 194 -6.15 15.59 -5.19
CA ASP A 194 -6.02 14.12 -5.04
C ASP A 194 -6.22 13.59 -3.60
N ASN A 195 -6.51 14.50 -2.66
CA ASN A 195 -6.61 14.25 -1.25
C ASN A 195 -8.02 14.57 -0.71
N ILE A 196 -9.09 14.21 -1.41
CA ILE A 196 -10.44 14.29 -0.83
C ILE A 196 -10.82 12.96 -0.19
N ILE A 197 -11.35 13.04 1.04
CA ILE A 197 -11.88 11.89 1.76
C ILE A 197 -13.38 12.05 2.02
N VAL A 198 -14.14 11.05 1.59
CA VAL A 198 -15.58 10.93 1.83
C VAL A 198 -15.86 9.73 2.71
N SER A 199 -17.02 9.69 3.35
CA SER A 199 -17.43 8.53 4.14
C SER A 199 -18.88 8.16 3.88
N THR A 200 -19.22 6.90 4.12
CA THR A 200 -20.61 6.45 4.08
C THR A 200 -20.92 5.52 5.25
N SER A 201 -22.18 5.54 5.70
CA SER A 201 -22.72 4.51 6.58
C SER A 201 -23.28 3.38 5.74
N TYR A 202 -22.75 2.17 5.91
CA TYR A 202 -23.34 0.95 5.34
C TYR A 202 -24.49 0.38 6.20
N TYR A 203 -24.75 0.99 7.37
CA TYR A 203 -25.92 0.72 8.19
C TYR A 203 -27.11 1.58 7.75
N GLY A 204 -28.33 1.05 7.95
CA GLY A 204 -29.58 1.70 7.54
C GLY A 204 -30.55 0.70 6.90
N ASP A 205 -31.80 1.09 6.84
CA ASP A 205 -32.93 0.34 6.27
C ASP A 205 -33.67 1.10 5.16
N GLN A 206 -33.28 2.35 4.89
CA GLN A 206 -33.83 3.19 3.84
C GLN A 206 -32.90 3.27 2.64
N VAL A 207 -33.49 3.19 1.44
CA VAL A 207 -32.79 3.25 0.15
C VAL A 207 -32.35 4.70 -0.14
N PRO A 208 -31.11 4.94 -0.61
CA PRO A 208 -30.68 6.29 -1.02
C PRO A 208 -31.26 6.68 -2.39
N ASP A 209 -31.42 7.98 -2.62
CA ASP A 209 -32.10 8.51 -3.81
C ASP A 209 -31.43 8.18 -5.15
N TYR A 210 -30.12 7.87 -5.15
CA TYR A 210 -29.36 7.56 -6.36
C TYR A 210 -29.44 6.09 -6.80
N TYR A 211 -30.15 5.23 -6.05
CA TYR A 211 -30.30 3.82 -6.41
C TYR A 211 -31.34 3.58 -7.50
N THR A 212 -30.99 2.71 -8.45
CA THR A 212 -31.96 2.17 -9.41
C THR A 212 -32.77 1.02 -8.80
N GLN A 213 -33.85 0.61 -9.48
CA GLN A 213 -34.61 -0.58 -9.08
C GLN A 213 -33.75 -1.87 -9.08
N GLN A 214 -32.74 -1.94 -9.94
CA GLN A 214 -31.82 -3.07 -9.96
C GLN A 214 -30.91 -3.04 -8.73
N ASP A 215 -30.39 -1.87 -8.35
CA ASP A 215 -29.55 -1.72 -7.16
C ASP A 215 -30.28 -2.16 -5.88
N ILE A 216 -31.55 -1.74 -5.75
CA ILE A 216 -32.41 -2.15 -4.63
C ILE A 216 -32.54 -3.67 -4.59
N LYS A 217 -32.85 -4.28 -5.75
CA LYS A 217 -32.99 -5.74 -5.87
C LYS A 217 -31.68 -6.47 -5.54
N ASP A 218 -30.54 -5.93 -5.93
CA ASP A 218 -29.23 -6.52 -5.62
C ASP A 218 -28.98 -6.51 -4.10
N ILE A 219 -29.29 -5.40 -3.42
CA ILE A 219 -29.23 -5.30 -1.95
C ILE A 219 -30.18 -6.30 -1.29
N GLU A 220 -31.42 -6.41 -1.75
CA GLU A 220 -32.39 -7.37 -1.23
C GLU A 220 -31.91 -8.81 -1.40
N ASN A 221 -31.37 -9.15 -2.58
CA ASN A 221 -30.87 -10.49 -2.88
C ASN A 221 -29.66 -10.86 -2.01
N VAL A 222 -28.66 -9.98 -1.89
CA VAL A 222 -27.49 -10.25 -1.05
C VAL A 222 -27.88 -10.34 0.42
N THR A 223 -28.84 -9.52 0.86
CA THR A 223 -29.37 -9.57 2.23
C THR A 223 -30.10 -10.88 2.48
N ALA A 224 -30.92 -11.35 1.55
CA ALA A 224 -31.63 -12.62 1.68
C ALA A 224 -30.67 -13.83 1.68
N LEU A 225 -29.58 -13.75 0.89
CA LEU A 225 -28.60 -14.83 0.78
C LEU A 225 -27.72 -14.96 2.03
N TYR A 226 -27.33 -13.85 2.64
CA TYR A 226 -26.34 -13.83 3.73
C TYR A 226 -26.89 -13.33 5.07
N GLY A 227 -28.19 -13.03 5.18
CA GLY A 227 -28.79 -12.45 6.38
C GLY A 227 -28.38 -10.99 6.67
N GLY A 228 -27.76 -10.31 5.70
CA GLY A 228 -27.20 -8.96 5.86
C GLY A 228 -25.69 -8.98 6.11
N GLY A 229 -25.22 -8.19 7.08
CA GLY A 229 -23.81 -8.15 7.49
C GLY A 229 -22.83 -7.77 6.37
N ILE A 230 -21.60 -8.31 6.45
CA ILE A 230 -20.47 -8.00 5.55
C ILE A 230 -20.84 -7.99 4.06
N PRO A 231 -21.49 -9.01 3.46
CA PRO A 231 -21.78 -9.00 2.03
C PRO A 231 -22.70 -7.85 1.60
N ARG A 232 -23.74 -7.56 2.41
CA ARG A 232 -24.64 -6.42 2.19
C ARG A 232 -23.89 -5.10 2.32
N TYR A 233 -23.10 -4.94 3.37
CA TYR A 233 -22.36 -3.70 3.63
C TYR A 233 -21.36 -3.41 2.52
N SER A 234 -20.67 -4.44 2.04
CA SER A 234 -19.69 -4.34 0.96
C SER A 234 -20.33 -3.90 -0.35
N LEU A 235 -21.51 -4.43 -0.67
CA LEU A 235 -22.24 -4.02 -1.87
C LEU A 235 -22.75 -2.57 -1.77
N ILE A 236 -23.17 -2.13 -0.58
CA ILE A 236 -23.54 -0.72 -0.34
C ILE A 236 -22.33 0.19 -0.56
N VAL A 237 -21.18 -0.14 0.02
CA VAL A 237 -19.95 0.65 -0.13
C VAL A 237 -19.48 0.67 -1.59
N ALA A 238 -19.56 -0.46 -2.30
CA ALA A 238 -19.18 -0.55 -3.71
C ALA A 238 -20.07 0.33 -4.61
N LYS A 239 -21.40 0.32 -4.38
CA LYS A 239 -22.35 1.18 -5.10
C LYS A 239 -22.12 2.67 -4.76
N PHE A 240 -21.86 2.99 -3.50
CA PHE A 240 -21.47 4.34 -3.08
C PHE A 240 -20.18 4.80 -3.78
N ALA A 241 -19.16 3.94 -3.87
CA ALA A 241 -17.90 4.26 -4.55
C ALA A 241 -18.14 4.64 -6.02
N LYS A 242 -18.91 3.84 -6.76
CA LYS A 242 -19.27 4.18 -8.15
C LYS A 242 -20.05 5.47 -8.28
N HIS A 243 -20.97 5.73 -7.34
CA HIS A 243 -21.75 6.95 -7.34
C HIS A 243 -20.85 8.18 -7.17
N ILE A 244 -20.00 8.20 -6.13
CA ILE A 244 -19.09 9.34 -5.90
C ILE A 244 -18.07 9.46 -7.02
N MET A 245 -17.53 8.37 -7.57
CA MET A 245 -16.65 8.42 -8.73
C MET A 245 -17.33 9.07 -9.95
N ALA A 246 -18.61 8.75 -10.19
CA ALA A 246 -19.38 9.35 -11.28
C ALA A 246 -19.69 10.84 -11.05
N GLU A 247 -20.02 11.24 -9.82
CA GLU A 247 -20.28 12.64 -9.47
C GLU A 247 -19.04 13.52 -9.52
N SER A 248 -17.93 12.98 -9.01
CA SER A 248 -16.65 13.67 -8.87
C SER A 248 -15.84 13.66 -10.18
N GLY A 249 -16.07 12.69 -11.06
CA GLY A 249 -15.23 12.44 -12.23
C GLY A 249 -13.93 11.70 -11.89
N ALA A 250 -13.80 11.17 -10.67
CA ALA A 250 -12.72 10.29 -10.29
C ALA A 250 -12.76 8.98 -11.09
N ASN A 251 -11.60 8.55 -11.57
CA ASN A 251 -11.45 7.32 -12.35
C ASN A 251 -10.90 6.16 -11.50
N ARG A 252 -10.41 6.47 -10.29
CA ARG A 252 -9.88 5.53 -9.30
C ARG A 252 -10.39 5.86 -7.88
N VAL A 253 -10.31 4.89 -6.98
CA VAL A 253 -10.71 5.01 -5.58
C VAL A 253 -9.70 4.38 -4.64
N ASN A 254 -9.42 5.06 -3.53
CA ASN A 254 -8.69 4.55 -2.39
C ASN A 254 -9.68 4.14 -1.27
N PHE A 255 -9.31 3.14 -0.48
CA PHE A 255 -10.05 2.77 0.72
C PHE A 255 -9.20 2.92 1.97
N LEU A 256 -9.73 3.67 2.93
CA LEU A 256 -9.24 3.71 4.30
C LEU A 256 -10.26 3.03 5.19
N SER A 257 -9.96 1.84 5.67
CA SER A 257 -10.89 1.05 6.47
C SER A 257 -10.38 0.86 7.89
N VAL A 258 -11.29 0.85 8.85
CA VAL A 258 -10.96 0.60 10.26
C VAL A 258 -11.73 -0.59 10.80
N SER A 259 -11.12 -1.41 11.66
CA SER A 259 -11.83 -2.48 12.37
C SER A 259 -12.63 -3.38 11.40
N MET A 260 -13.90 -3.68 11.68
CA MET A 260 -14.76 -4.48 10.80
C MET A 260 -14.91 -3.91 9.38
N GLY A 261 -14.73 -2.60 9.18
CA GLY A 261 -14.72 -1.99 7.84
C GLY A 261 -13.66 -2.59 6.92
N SER A 262 -12.57 -3.12 7.48
CA SER A 262 -11.55 -3.82 6.70
C SER A 262 -12.04 -5.16 6.14
N LEU A 263 -12.95 -5.85 6.84
CA LEU A 263 -13.59 -7.05 6.31
C LEU A 263 -14.56 -6.73 5.17
N VAL A 264 -15.29 -5.62 5.31
CA VAL A 264 -16.16 -5.06 4.25
C VAL A 264 -15.34 -4.76 3.00
N THR A 265 -14.15 -4.16 3.18
CA THR A 265 -13.26 -3.83 2.07
C THR A 265 -12.66 -5.07 1.42
N ARG A 266 -12.18 -6.03 2.22
CA ARG A 266 -11.67 -7.32 1.72
C ARG A 266 -12.71 -8.04 0.87
N TRP A 267 -13.95 -8.16 1.38
CA TRP A 267 -15.04 -8.79 0.65
C TRP A 267 -15.32 -8.09 -0.68
N MET A 268 -15.38 -6.76 -0.68
CA MET A 268 -15.59 -5.97 -1.89
C MET A 268 -14.53 -6.27 -2.96
N ILE A 269 -13.25 -6.33 -2.57
CA ILE A 269 -12.13 -6.63 -3.47
C ILE A 269 -12.22 -8.08 -3.98
N GLU A 270 -12.27 -9.06 -3.08
CA GLU A 270 -12.20 -10.48 -3.46
C GLU A 270 -13.44 -10.96 -4.21
N LYS A 271 -14.60 -10.32 -3.99
CA LYS A 271 -15.84 -10.60 -4.74
C LYS A 271 -16.01 -9.71 -5.96
N ASN A 272 -15.05 -8.82 -6.24
CA ASN A 272 -15.07 -7.89 -7.37
C ASN A 272 -16.42 -7.18 -7.47
N LEU A 273 -16.90 -6.66 -6.34
CA LEU A 273 -18.21 -6.02 -6.32
C LEU A 273 -18.19 -4.79 -7.21
N GLU A 274 -19.25 -4.63 -7.99
CA GLU A 274 -19.39 -3.51 -8.93
C GLU A 274 -18.24 -3.39 -9.95
N ASN A 275 -17.53 -4.49 -10.21
CA ASN A 275 -16.34 -4.58 -11.06
C ASN A 275 -15.16 -3.70 -10.63
N LEU A 276 -15.14 -3.19 -9.41
CA LEU A 276 -14.12 -2.25 -8.97
C LEU A 276 -12.70 -2.82 -9.07
N SER A 277 -12.51 -4.13 -8.87
CA SER A 277 -11.20 -4.75 -8.92
C SER A 277 -10.78 -5.19 -10.33
N ILE A 278 -11.67 -5.84 -11.08
CA ILE A 278 -11.39 -6.30 -12.46
C ILE A 278 -11.21 -5.13 -13.43
N GLU A 279 -11.83 -3.99 -13.17
CA GLU A 279 -11.67 -2.76 -13.97
C GLU A 279 -10.59 -1.82 -13.43
N ASP A 280 -9.73 -2.32 -12.52
CA ASP A 280 -8.62 -1.57 -11.92
C ASP A 280 -9.06 -0.19 -11.37
N LYS A 281 -10.20 -0.14 -10.69
CA LYS A 281 -10.70 1.09 -10.06
C LYS A 281 -10.05 1.34 -8.71
N ILE A 282 -9.60 0.30 -8.01
CA ILE A 282 -9.05 0.42 -6.66
C ILE A 282 -7.54 0.68 -6.76
N SER A 283 -7.08 1.84 -6.27
CA SER A 283 -5.64 2.18 -6.25
C SER A 283 -4.94 1.69 -5.00
N LYS A 284 -5.44 2.08 -3.83
CA LYS A 284 -4.79 1.80 -2.55
C LYS A 284 -5.83 1.36 -1.52
N TRP A 285 -5.44 0.43 -0.65
CA TRP A 285 -6.22 0.04 0.51
C TRP A 285 -5.34 0.01 1.76
N LEU A 286 -5.67 0.88 2.72
CA LEU A 286 -5.11 0.86 4.07
C LEU A 286 -6.15 0.34 5.06
N SER A 287 -5.76 -0.67 5.83
CA SER A 287 -6.56 -1.24 6.91
C SER A 287 -5.93 -0.92 8.27
N ILE A 288 -6.66 -0.21 9.12
CA ILE A 288 -6.22 0.18 10.46
C ILE A 288 -6.95 -0.65 11.51
N GLU A 289 -6.22 -1.41 12.33
CA GLU A 289 -6.77 -2.37 13.30
C GLU A 289 -7.86 -3.24 12.69
N GLY A 290 -7.66 -3.68 11.45
CA GLY A 290 -8.73 -4.29 10.66
C GLY A 290 -9.12 -5.69 11.12
N VAL A 291 -10.39 -6.05 10.96
CA VAL A 291 -10.83 -7.45 11.05
C VAL A 291 -10.60 -8.12 9.68
N VAL A 292 -9.35 -8.28 9.27
CA VAL A 292 -9.02 -8.66 7.89
C VAL A 292 -9.17 -10.17 7.66
N THR A 293 -8.77 -10.99 8.64
CA THR A 293 -8.74 -12.46 8.52
C THR A 293 -9.72 -13.17 9.46
N GLY A 294 -10.73 -12.42 9.90
CA GLY A 294 -11.68 -12.80 10.95
C GLY A 294 -11.28 -12.22 12.30
N ASN A 295 -11.95 -12.63 13.36
CA ASN A 295 -11.74 -12.13 14.71
C ASN A 295 -11.77 -13.28 15.72
N TYR A 296 -10.71 -13.41 16.51
CA TYR A 296 -10.60 -14.43 17.56
C TYR A 296 -11.79 -14.39 18.55
N VAL A 297 -12.15 -13.20 19.05
CA VAL A 297 -13.23 -13.03 20.03
C VAL A 297 -14.57 -13.45 19.42
N ALA A 298 -14.87 -13.08 18.18
CA ALA A 298 -16.07 -13.48 17.46
C ALA A 298 -16.11 -14.98 17.10
N SER A 299 -14.97 -15.67 17.23
CA SER A 299 -14.84 -17.10 16.96
C SER A 299 -14.94 -17.97 18.22
N ASP A 300 -15.11 -17.38 19.41
CA ASP A 300 -15.21 -18.08 20.69
C ASP A 300 -16.45 -17.64 21.47
N ASP A 301 -17.41 -18.57 21.62
CA ASP A 301 -18.67 -18.35 22.33
C ASP A 301 -18.50 -17.88 23.78
N THR A 302 -17.44 -18.30 24.46
CA THR A 302 -17.15 -17.87 25.84
C THR A 302 -16.73 -16.41 25.84
N LEU A 303 -15.84 -16.03 24.94
CA LEU A 303 -15.36 -14.66 24.80
C LEU A 303 -16.45 -13.68 24.37
N ILE A 304 -17.33 -14.08 23.43
CA ILE A 304 -18.51 -13.28 23.06
C ILE A 304 -19.32 -12.90 24.31
N ASN A 305 -19.54 -13.85 25.21
CA ASN A 305 -20.30 -13.62 26.44
C ASN A 305 -19.52 -12.81 27.48
N LEU A 306 -18.21 -13.06 27.62
CA LEU A 306 -17.37 -12.37 28.60
C LEU A 306 -17.16 -10.89 28.27
N VAL A 307 -16.94 -10.57 27.00
CA VAL A 307 -16.68 -9.21 26.55
C VAL A 307 -17.97 -8.37 26.54
N GLY A 308 -19.13 -8.96 26.26
CA GLY A 308 -20.45 -8.30 26.35
C GLY A 308 -20.70 -7.17 25.34
N THR A 309 -19.73 -6.86 24.47
CA THR A 309 -19.85 -5.88 23.39
C THR A 309 -20.50 -6.48 22.13
N TYR A 310 -20.48 -7.80 21.99
CA TYR A 310 -21.04 -8.53 20.84
C TYR A 310 -22.45 -9.04 21.10
N GLU A 311 -23.33 -8.86 20.13
CA GLU A 311 -24.66 -9.48 20.12
C GLU A 311 -24.61 -10.75 19.27
N LYS A 312 -24.69 -11.92 19.91
CA LYS A 312 -24.52 -13.22 19.24
C LYS A 312 -25.46 -13.42 18.04
N GLN A 313 -26.63 -12.80 18.05
CA GLN A 313 -27.58 -12.86 16.92
C GLN A 313 -27.25 -11.91 15.75
N SER A 314 -26.25 -11.02 15.87
CA SER A 314 -25.89 -10.13 14.78
C SER A 314 -25.17 -10.91 13.68
N PRO A 315 -25.54 -10.73 12.40
CA PRO A 315 -24.82 -11.33 11.28
C PRO A 315 -23.35 -10.88 11.25
N GLU A 316 -23.03 -9.72 11.83
CA GLU A 316 -21.65 -9.23 11.91
C GLU A 316 -20.75 -10.15 12.73
N ILE A 317 -21.25 -10.66 13.86
CA ILE A 317 -20.46 -11.53 14.74
C ILE A 317 -20.22 -12.87 14.06
N GLU A 318 -21.23 -13.42 13.40
CA GLU A 318 -21.07 -14.62 12.58
C GLU A 318 -20.04 -14.41 11.47
N HIS A 319 -20.15 -13.30 10.73
CA HIS A 319 -19.30 -13.05 9.55
C HIS A 319 -17.85 -12.72 9.91
N MET A 320 -17.58 -12.17 11.10
CA MET A 320 -16.23 -12.02 11.63
C MET A 320 -15.63 -13.34 12.13
N GLY A 321 -16.44 -14.39 12.34
CA GLY A 321 -15.97 -15.69 12.81
C GLY A 321 -15.11 -16.42 11.78
N TYR A 322 -14.03 -17.06 12.22
CA TYR A 322 -13.08 -17.76 11.33
C TYR A 322 -13.74 -18.81 10.42
N ALA A 323 -14.76 -19.51 10.93
CA ALA A 323 -15.48 -20.51 10.15
C ALA A 323 -16.18 -19.88 8.94
N TRP A 324 -16.80 -18.71 9.13
CA TRP A 324 -17.48 -17.99 8.07
C TRP A 324 -16.48 -17.41 7.06
N ILE A 325 -15.38 -16.82 7.54
CA ILE A 325 -14.30 -16.32 6.67
C ILE A 325 -13.76 -17.44 5.79
N ASN A 326 -13.40 -18.58 6.37
CA ASN A 326 -12.85 -19.69 5.59
C ASN A 326 -13.85 -20.24 4.56
N ALA A 327 -15.13 -20.29 4.92
CA ALA A 327 -16.18 -20.78 4.03
C ALA A 327 -16.44 -19.86 2.82
N ASN A 328 -16.21 -18.55 2.97
CA ASN A 328 -16.60 -17.57 1.95
C ASN A 328 -15.43 -16.86 1.25
N LEU A 329 -14.27 -16.74 1.90
CA LEU A 329 -13.08 -16.06 1.38
C LEU A 329 -11.86 -17.00 1.27
N GLY A 330 -12.03 -18.30 1.55
CA GLY A 330 -10.95 -19.28 1.40
C GLY A 330 -9.90 -19.17 2.49
N ASN A 331 -8.62 -19.00 2.13
CA ASN A 331 -7.57 -18.92 3.14
C ASN A 331 -7.65 -17.59 3.89
N ARG A 332 -7.90 -17.64 5.21
CA ARG A 332 -8.00 -16.41 5.99
C ARG A 332 -6.69 -15.63 6.01
N VAL A 333 -5.54 -16.28 6.12
CA VAL A 333 -4.23 -15.62 6.37
C VAL A 333 -3.41 -15.36 5.10
N VAL A 334 -3.88 -15.78 3.93
CA VAL A 334 -3.22 -15.55 2.63
C VAL A 334 -4.20 -14.87 1.68
N GLY A 335 -3.84 -13.70 1.15
CA GLY A 335 -4.57 -13.06 0.05
C GLY A 335 -4.23 -13.76 -1.27
N ASP A 336 -5.10 -14.66 -1.72
CA ASP A 336 -4.90 -15.52 -2.89
C ASP A 336 -5.73 -15.10 -4.12
N SER A 337 -6.30 -13.90 -4.07
CA SER A 337 -7.03 -13.29 -5.18
C SER A 337 -6.10 -12.52 -6.12
N SER A 338 -6.26 -12.72 -7.43
CA SER A 338 -5.53 -11.94 -8.43
C SER A 338 -5.92 -10.46 -8.44
N TYR A 339 -7.05 -10.11 -7.79
CA TYR A 339 -7.52 -8.73 -7.66
C TYR A 339 -6.61 -7.82 -6.82
N TYR A 340 -5.60 -8.38 -6.14
CA TYR A 340 -4.63 -7.58 -5.40
C TYR A 340 -3.48 -7.03 -6.25
N GLN A 341 -3.26 -7.57 -7.46
CA GLN A 341 -2.08 -7.27 -8.30
C GLN A 341 -1.84 -5.77 -8.51
N ASN A 342 -2.91 -4.99 -8.70
CA ASN A 342 -2.85 -3.56 -9.01
C ASN A 342 -3.26 -2.67 -7.83
N ILE A 343 -3.35 -3.23 -6.62
CA ILE A 343 -3.76 -2.51 -5.41
C ILE A 343 -2.58 -2.44 -4.45
N GLN A 344 -2.17 -1.22 -4.11
CA GLN A 344 -1.21 -1.01 -3.03
C GLN A 344 -1.88 -1.28 -1.68
N LEU A 345 -1.36 -2.23 -0.91
CA LEU A 345 -1.93 -2.66 0.37
C LEU A 345 -1.10 -2.19 1.56
N GLY A 346 -1.79 -1.78 2.62
CA GLY A 346 -1.20 -1.43 3.91
C GLY A 346 -2.02 -1.93 5.09
N PHE A 347 -1.33 -2.29 6.17
CA PHE A 347 -1.92 -2.71 7.43
C PHE A 347 -1.30 -1.94 8.60
N GLU A 348 -2.13 -1.54 9.56
CA GLU A 348 -1.68 -1.02 10.86
C GLU A 348 -2.23 -1.92 11.97
N SER A 349 -1.35 -2.34 12.89
CA SER A 349 -1.69 -3.25 13.99
C SER A 349 -1.25 -2.72 15.35
N SER A 350 -2.07 -2.97 16.36
CA SER A 350 -1.81 -2.58 17.73
C SER A 350 -1.61 -3.77 18.67
N THR A 351 -0.81 -3.54 19.71
CA THR A 351 -0.32 -4.62 20.59
C THR A 351 -0.66 -4.44 22.07
N LYS A 352 -1.50 -3.46 22.44
CA LYS A 352 -1.82 -3.18 23.83
C LYS A 352 -3.23 -3.60 24.21
N ASP A 353 -3.33 -4.51 25.17
CA ASP A 353 -4.60 -4.96 25.75
C ASP A 353 -4.88 -4.30 27.11
N ASP A 354 -5.11 -2.99 27.09
CA ASP A 354 -5.66 -2.25 28.24
C ASP A 354 -7.13 -1.85 28.05
N ALA A 355 -7.70 -2.18 26.88
CA ALA A 355 -9.13 -2.13 26.65
C ALA A 355 -9.83 -3.28 27.37
N LEU A 356 -11.12 -3.10 27.67
CA LEU A 356 -11.96 -4.13 28.30
C LEU A 356 -11.30 -4.78 29.54
N GLN A 357 -10.43 -4.06 30.25
CA GLN A 357 -9.69 -4.53 31.42
C GLN A 357 -8.77 -5.73 31.16
N GLY A 358 -8.23 -5.90 29.94
CA GLY A 358 -7.29 -6.97 29.63
C GLY A 358 -7.93 -8.36 29.55
N VAL A 359 -9.24 -8.43 29.35
CA VAL A 359 -10.01 -9.68 29.35
C VAL A 359 -9.50 -10.66 28.28
N LEU A 360 -9.10 -10.17 27.11
CA LEU A 360 -8.63 -11.02 26.03
C LEU A 360 -7.31 -11.70 26.39
N SER A 361 -6.31 -10.94 26.85
CA SER A 361 -5.03 -11.46 27.33
C SER A 361 -5.22 -12.42 28.49
N GLY A 362 -6.06 -12.06 29.47
CA GLY A 362 -6.39 -12.93 30.59
C GLY A 362 -6.99 -14.26 30.15
N TYR A 363 -7.94 -14.24 29.21
CA TYR A 363 -8.55 -15.45 28.67
C TYR A 363 -7.56 -16.32 27.89
N LEU A 364 -6.74 -15.72 27.04
CA LEU A 364 -5.70 -16.41 26.29
C LEU A 364 -4.73 -17.11 27.25
N ILE A 365 -4.22 -16.40 28.25
CA ILE A 365 -3.33 -16.95 29.28
C ILE A 365 -3.98 -18.13 30.02
N LEU A 366 -5.26 -18.03 30.38
CA LEU A 366 -6.00 -19.14 31.01
C LEU A 366 -6.10 -20.38 30.11
N LYS A 367 -6.07 -20.22 28.79
CA LYS A 367 -6.01 -21.32 27.81
C LYS A 367 -4.60 -21.86 27.59
N GLY A 368 -3.59 -21.30 28.26
CA GLY A 368 -2.20 -21.70 28.12
C GLY A 368 -1.57 -21.26 26.80
N GLN A 369 -2.09 -20.22 26.16
CA GLN A 369 -1.54 -19.64 24.93
C GLN A 369 -1.60 -18.11 25.00
N PHE A 370 -0.61 -17.40 24.49
CA PHE A 370 -0.70 -15.94 24.34
C PHE A 370 -0.59 -15.55 22.87
N TYR A 371 -1.39 -14.55 22.48
CA TYR A 371 -1.27 -13.87 21.21
C TYR A 371 -1.31 -12.37 21.49
N ALA A 372 -0.35 -11.64 20.94
CA ALA A 372 -0.38 -10.18 20.92
C ALA A 372 -1.73 -9.69 20.36
N ASN A 373 -2.32 -8.69 21.00
CA ASN A 373 -3.68 -8.27 20.73
C ASN A 373 -3.90 -6.80 21.14
N ASP A 374 -4.94 -6.18 20.59
CA ASP A 374 -5.32 -4.79 20.82
C ASP A 374 -6.48 -4.63 21.83
N GLY A 375 -6.83 -5.74 22.50
CA GLY A 375 -7.96 -5.91 23.42
C GLY A 375 -9.30 -6.28 22.79
N TYR A 376 -9.46 -6.17 21.46
CA TYR A 376 -10.66 -6.61 20.74
C TYR A 376 -10.38 -7.72 19.71
N GLN A 377 -9.15 -7.82 19.23
CA GLN A 377 -8.70 -8.85 18.31
C GLN A 377 -7.20 -9.12 18.47
N ILE A 378 -6.77 -10.28 18.00
CA ILE A 378 -5.34 -10.62 17.96
C ILE A 378 -4.66 -9.94 16.77
N VAL A 379 -3.40 -9.56 16.90
CA VAL A 379 -2.61 -8.92 15.85
C VAL A 379 -2.61 -9.75 14.56
N LYS A 380 -2.54 -11.08 14.67
CA LYS A 380 -2.56 -12.01 13.52
C LYS A 380 -3.84 -11.94 12.68
N ASP A 381 -4.90 -11.32 13.19
CA ASP A 381 -6.14 -11.15 12.47
C ASP A 381 -6.19 -9.86 11.63
N THR A 382 -5.24 -8.95 11.85
CA THR A 382 -5.24 -7.59 11.29
C THR A 382 -4.62 -7.46 9.91
N PHE A 383 -3.99 -8.51 9.41
CA PHE A 383 -3.30 -8.53 8.12
C PHE A 383 -3.32 -9.95 7.51
N PHE A 384 -3.08 -10.04 6.21
CA PHE A 384 -2.73 -11.28 5.51
C PHE A 384 -1.44 -11.10 4.74
N ARG A 385 -0.78 -12.21 4.39
CA ARG A 385 0.34 -12.22 3.45
C ARG A 385 -0.14 -12.49 2.03
N ILE A 386 0.62 -12.04 1.04
CA ILE A 386 0.45 -12.45 -0.36
C ILE A 386 1.69 -13.27 -0.72
N ASP A 387 1.47 -14.54 -1.05
CA ASP A 387 2.55 -15.49 -1.33
C ASP A 387 2.89 -15.57 -2.83
N LYS A 388 1.96 -15.13 -3.70
CA LYS A 388 2.10 -15.16 -5.15
C LYS A 388 2.70 -13.84 -5.61
N GLU A 389 3.88 -13.91 -6.20
CA GLU A 389 4.64 -12.75 -6.67
C GLU A 389 3.86 -11.94 -7.71
N GLU A 390 3.10 -12.62 -8.59
CA GLU A 390 2.25 -11.98 -9.59
C GLU A 390 1.07 -11.19 -9.01
N TYR A 391 0.76 -11.34 -7.72
CA TYR A 391 -0.29 -10.58 -7.03
C TYR A 391 0.28 -9.44 -6.17
N LEU A 392 1.60 -9.31 -6.09
CA LEU A 392 2.25 -8.24 -5.34
C LEU A 392 2.28 -6.96 -6.17
N PHE A 393 1.79 -5.87 -5.59
CA PHE A 393 1.93 -4.55 -6.18
C PHE A 393 3.42 -4.16 -6.23
N HIS A 394 3.94 -3.97 -7.45
CA HIS A 394 5.36 -3.71 -7.71
C HIS A 394 6.31 -4.76 -7.10
N ALA A 395 5.90 -6.04 -7.05
CA ALA A 395 6.68 -7.13 -6.43
C ALA A 395 7.04 -6.90 -4.95
N LEU A 396 6.31 -6.01 -4.26
CA LEU A 396 6.54 -5.70 -2.84
C LEU A 396 5.40 -6.23 -1.97
N PRO A 397 5.71 -6.79 -0.78
CA PRO A 397 4.68 -7.19 0.17
C PRO A 397 3.90 -5.96 0.66
N PRO A 398 2.67 -6.15 1.17
CA PRO A 398 1.91 -5.09 1.82
C PRO A 398 2.75 -4.35 2.87
N VAL A 399 2.55 -3.04 3.00
CA VAL A 399 3.14 -2.27 4.10
C VAL A 399 2.52 -2.73 5.41
N HIS A 400 3.32 -2.81 6.47
CA HIS A 400 2.81 -3.18 7.79
C HIS A 400 3.47 -2.37 8.90
N SER A 401 2.71 -1.43 9.47
CA SER A 401 3.15 -0.62 10.59
C SER A 401 2.57 -1.12 11.91
N TYR A 402 3.34 -0.98 12.98
CA TYR A 402 2.96 -1.44 14.31
C TYR A 402 2.85 -0.28 15.29
N PHE A 403 1.90 -0.39 16.22
CA PHE A 403 1.72 0.52 17.33
C PHE A 403 1.56 -0.23 18.65
N HIS A 404 1.84 0.48 19.75
CA HIS A 404 1.54 0.00 21.10
C HIS A 404 0.41 0.83 21.72
N GLU A 405 -0.75 0.73 21.09
CA GLU A 405 -2.03 1.32 21.53
C GLU A 405 -3.06 0.19 21.70
N ASN A 406 -4.23 0.48 22.25
CA ASN A 406 -5.38 -0.44 22.16
C ASN A 406 -6.23 -0.12 20.93
N HIS A 407 -7.18 -1.00 20.60
CA HIS A 407 -8.04 -0.90 19.41
C HIS A 407 -8.71 0.48 19.24
N THR A 408 -9.06 1.13 20.35
CA THR A 408 -9.71 2.44 20.34
C THR A 408 -8.77 3.60 20.63
N GLY A 409 -7.53 3.33 21.04
CA GLY A 409 -6.51 4.32 21.36
C GLY A 409 -5.82 4.86 20.12
N LEU A 410 -5.68 4.03 19.08
CA LEU A 410 -5.02 4.42 17.84
C LEU A 410 -5.70 5.61 17.15
N LYS A 411 -7.03 5.74 17.29
CA LYS A 411 -7.79 6.89 16.77
C LYS A 411 -7.35 8.24 17.34
N GLU A 412 -6.68 8.26 18.48
CA GLU A 412 -6.13 9.47 19.12
C GLU A 412 -4.62 9.60 18.91
N ASN A 413 -4.00 8.72 18.11
CA ASN A 413 -2.57 8.72 17.84
C ASN A 413 -2.27 9.51 16.55
N PRO A 414 -1.74 10.75 16.64
CA PRO A 414 -1.42 11.56 15.46
C PRO A 414 -0.35 10.93 14.55
N ALA A 415 0.53 10.07 15.08
CA ALA A 415 1.57 9.44 14.27
C ALA A 415 1.01 8.34 13.36
N ALA A 416 0.06 7.53 13.84
CA ALA A 416 -0.64 6.52 13.05
C ALA A 416 -1.43 7.17 11.91
N TRP A 417 -2.16 8.22 12.26
CA TRP A 417 -2.88 9.07 11.35
C TRP A 417 -1.96 9.73 10.28
N MET A 418 -0.75 10.13 10.65
CA MET A 418 0.23 10.62 9.69
C MET A 418 0.79 9.52 8.78
N GLN A 419 1.00 8.30 9.30
CA GLN A 419 1.37 7.16 8.47
C GLN A 419 0.28 6.83 7.44
N ALA A 420 -0.99 6.87 7.85
CA ALA A 420 -2.11 6.74 6.93
C ALA A 420 -2.10 7.82 5.84
N ALA A 421 -1.81 9.07 6.20
CA ALA A 421 -1.69 10.15 5.23
C ALA A 421 -0.54 9.91 4.23
N LEU A 422 0.63 9.51 4.72
CA LEU A 422 1.80 9.23 3.89
C LEU A 422 1.57 8.02 2.98
N PHE A 423 0.85 6.99 3.42
CA PHE A 423 0.49 5.84 2.58
C PHE A 423 -0.25 6.26 1.30
N PHE A 424 -1.17 7.23 1.42
CA PHE A 424 -1.93 7.70 0.27
C PHE A 424 -1.18 8.75 -0.56
N THR A 425 -0.35 9.59 0.06
CA THR A 425 0.20 10.80 -0.57
C THR A 425 1.70 10.77 -0.89
N ALA A 426 2.46 9.83 -0.33
CA ALA A 426 3.89 9.74 -0.53
C ALA A 426 4.24 8.62 -1.52
N ASP A 427 5.32 8.85 -2.27
CA ASP A 427 5.85 7.91 -3.26
C ASP A 427 7.10 7.18 -2.76
N ARG A 428 7.49 7.40 -1.50
CA ARG A 428 8.70 6.82 -0.91
C ARG A 428 8.38 5.98 0.32
N ARG A 429 8.73 4.71 0.27
CA ARG A 429 8.63 3.74 1.37
C ARG A 429 10.03 3.39 1.85
N ALA A 430 10.20 3.26 3.16
CA ALA A 430 11.43 2.76 3.75
C ALA A 430 11.13 1.51 4.58
N ARG A 431 11.98 0.48 4.41
CA ARG A 431 12.02 -0.68 5.28
C ARG A 431 13.34 -0.69 6.04
N ILE A 432 13.26 -0.90 7.35
CA ILE A 432 14.43 -1.05 8.22
C ILE A 432 14.36 -2.43 8.88
N THR A 433 15.40 -3.22 8.69
CA THR A 433 15.51 -4.59 9.21
C THR A 433 16.75 -4.72 10.08
N LEU A 434 16.59 -5.19 11.31
CA LEU A 434 17.70 -5.61 12.16
C LEU A 434 18.23 -6.96 11.65
N THR A 435 19.46 -6.97 11.13
CA THR A 435 20.00 -8.11 10.38
C THR A 435 21.05 -8.92 11.13
N LYS A 436 21.68 -8.32 12.13
CA LYS A 436 22.77 -8.96 12.87
C LYS A 436 22.93 -8.29 14.22
N VAL A 437 23.06 -9.09 15.28
CA VAL A 437 23.31 -8.57 16.63
C VAL A 437 24.27 -9.48 17.39
N THR A 438 25.25 -8.86 18.04
CA THR A 438 26.09 -9.43 19.08
C THR A 438 25.61 -8.94 20.44
N VAL A 439 25.42 -9.84 21.40
CA VAL A 439 25.05 -9.51 22.79
C VAL A 439 26.24 -9.81 23.69
N ASP A 440 26.77 -8.79 24.38
CA ASP A 440 28.00 -8.90 25.16
C ASP A 440 27.78 -9.44 26.58
N ASN A 441 26.60 -9.19 27.17
CA ASN A 441 26.17 -9.79 28.42
C ASN A 441 24.73 -10.31 28.28
N ILE A 442 24.57 -11.63 28.28
CA ILE A 442 23.28 -12.28 28.07
C ILE A 442 22.47 -12.43 29.36
N TYR A 443 23.01 -12.04 30.53
CA TYR A 443 22.32 -12.11 31.84
C TYR A 443 21.79 -13.48 32.27
N GLU A 444 22.23 -14.56 31.61
CA GLU A 444 21.81 -15.92 31.94
C GLU A 444 22.36 -16.40 33.30
N SER A 445 21.46 -16.93 34.13
CA SER A 445 21.78 -17.39 35.49
C SER A 445 21.89 -18.92 35.58
N VAL A 446 21.36 -19.65 34.60
CA VAL A 446 21.38 -21.10 34.54
C VAL A 446 22.49 -21.57 33.59
N GLU A 447 23.54 -22.14 34.19
CA GLU A 447 24.68 -22.69 33.43
C GLU A 447 24.18 -23.75 32.42
N LEU A 448 24.44 -23.51 31.12
CA LEU A 448 24.11 -24.34 29.95
C LEU A 448 22.73 -24.13 29.27
N LEU A 449 21.90 -23.19 29.70
CA LEU A 449 20.73 -22.74 28.91
C LEU A 449 21.08 -21.50 28.07
N PRO A 450 20.49 -21.33 26.88
CA PRO A 450 20.63 -20.10 26.12
C PRO A 450 19.67 -19.02 26.64
N ALA A 451 20.11 -17.76 26.64
CA ALA A 451 19.27 -16.63 27.00
C ALA A 451 18.24 -16.28 25.91
N GLU A 452 17.00 -16.02 26.30
CA GLU A 452 15.91 -15.55 25.45
C GLU A 452 15.92 -14.02 25.27
N VAL A 453 16.59 -13.55 24.22
CA VAL A 453 16.75 -12.11 23.95
C VAL A 453 15.72 -11.60 22.95
N VAL A 454 15.08 -10.47 23.27
CA VAL A 454 14.16 -9.74 22.38
C VAL A 454 14.65 -8.32 22.09
N PHE A 455 14.26 -7.81 20.93
CA PHE A 455 14.64 -6.47 20.45
C PHE A 455 13.37 -5.62 20.26
N ALA A 456 13.12 -4.67 21.15
CA ALA A 456 12.03 -3.71 21.01
C ALA A 456 12.47 -2.52 20.16
N SER A 457 11.57 -1.96 19.34
CA SER A 457 11.85 -0.81 18.47
C SER A 457 10.83 0.31 18.63
N SER A 458 11.32 1.55 18.47
CA SER A 458 10.48 2.74 18.36
C SER A 458 11.07 3.70 17.35
N ILE A 459 10.28 4.04 16.32
CA ILE A 459 10.72 4.83 15.18
C ILE A 459 10.01 6.19 15.22
N THR A 460 10.77 7.28 15.18
CA THR A 460 10.21 8.64 15.11
C THR A 460 10.73 9.37 13.89
N SER A 461 9.92 10.27 13.35
CA SER A 461 10.28 11.09 12.19
C SER A 461 10.63 12.51 12.66
N PRO A 462 11.88 12.94 12.48
CA PRO A 462 12.27 14.34 12.70
C PRO A 462 11.45 15.31 11.84
N LYS A 463 11.12 15.00 10.57
CA LYS A 463 10.32 15.92 9.75
C LYS A 463 8.88 16.05 10.22
N LEU A 464 8.26 14.99 10.72
CA LEU A 464 6.90 15.07 11.26
C LEU A 464 6.88 15.83 12.60
N TYR A 465 7.95 15.73 13.40
CA TYR A 465 8.15 16.61 14.54
C TYR A 465 8.27 18.07 14.12
N ASP A 466 9.13 18.40 13.16
CA ASP A 466 9.34 19.77 12.68
C ASP A 466 8.08 20.38 12.06
N MET A 467 7.33 19.58 11.29
CA MET A 467 6.15 20.01 10.55
C MET A 467 4.93 20.20 11.46
N ALA A 468 4.71 19.28 12.40
CA ALA A 468 3.43 19.15 13.10
C ALA A 468 3.56 18.87 14.61
N GLY A 469 4.78 18.89 15.16
CA GLY A 469 5.02 18.60 16.58
C GLY A 469 4.73 17.15 16.96
N ILE A 470 4.71 16.22 15.99
CA ILE A 470 4.41 14.80 16.24
C ILE A 470 5.62 14.15 16.89
N ILE A 471 5.54 14.00 18.22
CA ILE A 471 6.58 13.35 19.04
C ILE A 471 6.38 11.83 19.15
N LYS A 472 5.17 11.33 18.85
CA LYS A 472 4.85 9.91 18.95
C LYS A 472 5.56 9.14 17.85
N ALA A 473 5.89 7.90 18.16
CA ALA A 473 6.50 6.99 17.20
C ALA A 473 5.54 6.67 16.04
N VAL A 474 6.06 6.70 14.82
CA VAL A 474 5.37 6.28 13.59
C VAL A 474 5.34 4.76 13.43
N ASP A 475 6.20 4.05 14.15
CA ASP A 475 6.12 2.61 14.37
C ASP A 475 6.67 2.30 15.76
N LYS A 476 6.01 1.41 16.50
CA LYS A 476 6.45 0.96 17.82
C LYS A 476 6.15 -0.52 18.03
N ARG A 477 7.20 -1.30 18.22
CA ARG A 477 7.16 -2.72 18.61
C ARG A 477 7.66 -2.84 20.04
N ASP A 478 6.72 -2.84 20.97
CA ASP A 478 7.00 -2.83 22.42
C ASP A 478 7.06 -4.25 23.00
N ILE A 479 7.91 -4.46 24.00
CA ILE A 479 8.03 -5.73 24.72
C ILE A 479 6.74 -6.11 25.44
N ASP A 480 6.00 -5.13 25.95
CA ASP A 480 4.72 -5.37 26.60
C ASP A 480 3.66 -5.93 25.64
N GLY A 481 3.88 -5.78 24.34
CA GLY A 481 2.99 -6.34 23.31
C GLY A 481 3.06 -7.87 23.20
N GLY A 482 4.15 -8.51 23.63
CA GLY A 482 4.35 -9.96 23.48
C GLY A 482 4.42 -10.43 22.01
N ALA A 483 4.79 -9.53 21.10
CA ALA A 483 4.85 -9.79 19.65
C ALA A 483 6.29 -9.93 19.12
N LEU A 484 7.30 -9.64 19.94
CA LEU A 484 8.69 -9.61 19.51
C LEU A 484 9.24 -11.03 19.26
N PRO A 485 10.04 -11.25 18.22
CA PRO A 485 10.76 -12.51 18.04
C PRO A 485 11.75 -12.75 19.19
N VAL A 486 11.71 -13.95 19.78
CA VAL A 486 12.69 -14.40 20.77
C VAL A 486 13.90 -14.99 20.05
N ASN A 487 15.09 -14.53 20.42
CA ASN A 487 16.35 -14.95 19.82
C ASN A 487 17.26 -15.55 20.89
N LEU A 488 17.73 -16.77 20.66
CA LEU A 488 18.50 -17.52 21.65
C LEU A 488 20.00 -17.21 21.55
N TYR A 489 20.64 -16.84 22.65
CA TYR A 489 22.09 -16.62 22.73
C TYR A 489 22.71 -17.57 23.76
N SER A 490 23.71 -18.36 23.36
CA SER A 490 24.30 -19.37 24.24
C SER A 490 25.42 -18.83 25.13
N ASN A 491 26.13 -17.80 24.68
CA ASN A 491 27.28 -17.23 25.38
C ASN A 491 27.35 -15.71 25.22
N ASN A 492 28.00 -15.07 26.20
CA ASN A 492 28.43 -13.69 26.08
C ASN A 492 29.32 -13.48 24.85
N GLY A 493 28.97 -12.48 24.05
CA GLY A 493 29.65 -12.15 22.79
C GLY A 493 29.17 -12.94 21.57
N ASP A 494 28.18 -13.83 21.73
CA ASP A 494 27.57 -14.54 20.60
C ASP A 494 26.90 -13.57 19.64
N THR A 495 26.99 -13.88 18.35
CA THR A 495 26.41 -13.08 17.27
C THR A 495 25.40 -13.89 16.49
N ASN A 496 24.16 -13.39 16.42
CA ASN A 496 23.10 -13.99 15.64
C ASN A 496 22.81 -13.16 14.39
N MET A 497 22.51 -13.86 13.29
CA MET A 497 21.90 -13.26 12.10
C MET A 497 20.40 -13.23 12.30
N LEU A 498 19.81 -12.06 12.11
CA LEU A 498 18.40 -11.78 12.32
C LEU A 498 17.74 -11.39 10.99
N ASN A 499 16.42 -11.43 10.96
CA ASN A 499 15.60 -10.86 9.90
C ASN A 499 14.38 -10.18 10.53
N GLN A 500 14.62 -9.34 11.54
CA GLN A 500 13.57 -8.67 12.27
C GLN A 500 13.31 -7.31 11.65
N GLU A 501 12.20 -7.18 10.94
CA GLU A 501 11.72 -5.87 10.51
C GLU A 501 11.33 -5.02 11.72
N ILE A 502 11.87 -3.81 11.78
CA ILE A 502 11.64 -2.84 12.86
C ILE A 502 10.90 -1.59 12.38
N PHE A 503 10.81 -1.40 11.05
CA PHE A 503 10.03 -0.37 10.39
C PHE A 503 9.70 -0.81 8.96
N ASP A 504 8.45 -0.64 8.54
CA ASP A 504 8.04 -0.68 7.14
C ASP A 504 6.89 0.32 6.97
N GLY A 505 7.19 1.44 6.31
CA GLY A 505 6.26 2.56 6.24
C GLY A 505 6.63 3.61 5.19
N PHE A 506 5.67 4.48 4.91
CA PHE A 506 5.89 5.61 4.01
C PHE A 506 6.55 6.78 4.74
N VAL A 507 7.42 7.47 4.01
CA VAL A 507 8.17 8.63 4.49
C VAL A 507 7.99 9.79 3.53
N ARG A 508 8.07 11.01 4.06
CA ARG A 508 8.04 12.22 3.21
C ARG A 508 9.22 12.23 2.25
N ALA A 509 9.08 12.88 1.10
CA ALA A 509 10.16 13.02 0.12
C ALA A 509 11.41 13.77 0.68
N ASP A 510 11.21 14.68 1.63
CA ASP A 510 12.27 15.45 2.30
C ASP A 510 12.80 14.80 3.59
N GLU A 511 12.33 13.62 3.97
CA GLU A 511 12.81 12.88 5.14
C GLU A 511 14.15 12.21 4.84
N SER A 512 15.27 12.84 5.20
CA SER A 512 16.58 12.22 4.97
C SER A 512 16.95 11.15 6.00
N ARG A 513 16.33 11.16 7.18
CA ARG A 513 16.73 10.30 8.31
C ARG A 513 15.55 9.96 9.22
N LEU A 514 15.61 8.81 9.88
CA LEU A 514 14.66 8.41 10.93
C LEU A 514 15.41 8.21 12.24
N LEU A 515 14.80 8.61 13.35
CA LEU A 515 15.34 8.32 14.68
C LEU A 515 14.81 6.96 15.14
N VAL A 516 15.72 5.97 15.16
CA VAL A 516 15.45 4.57 15.48
C VAL A 516 15.95 4.27 16.88
N SER A 517 15.04 4.00 17.81
CA SER A 517 15.38 3.55 19.16
C SER A 517 15.27 2.03 19.26
N LEU A 518 16.29 1.37 19.78
CA LEU A 518 16.31 -0.07 20.04
C LEU A 518 16.58 -0.32 21.52
N ASN A 519 15.76 -1.15 22.15
CA ASN A 519 15.96 -1.61 23.52
C ASN A 519 16.02 -3.14 23.54
N VAL A 520 16.94 -3.69 24.32
CA VAL A 520 17.26 -5.12 24.30
C VAL A 520 17.05 -5.69 25.69
N TYR A 521 16.29 -6.79 25.74
CA TYR A 521 15.92 -7.45 26.99
C TYR A 521 16.24 -8.92 26.90
N GLU A 522 16.73 -9.48 28.00
CA GLU A 522 16.69 -10.92 28.26
C GLU A 522 15.44 -11.21 29.09
N ILE A 523 14.76 -12.33 28.80
CA ILE A 523 13.50 -12.71 29.43
C ILE A 523 13.62 -14.10 30.06
N ASP A 524 13.69 -14.14 31.38
CA ASP A 524 13.66 -15.38 32.14
C ASP A 524 12.24 -15.93 32.36
N ASN A 525 11.26 -15.06 32.61
CA ASN A 525 9.91 -15.48 32.98
C ASN A 525 8.85 -14.56 32.38
N SER A 526 8.18 -15.07 31.34
CA SER A 526 7.07 -14.35 30.73
C SER A 526 6.04 -15.28 30.14
N VAL A 527 4.81 -15.17 30.63
CA VAL A 527 3.66 -15.87 30.06
C VAL A 527 3.38 -15.40 28.63
N LYS A 528 3.64 -14.11 28.31
CA LYS A 528 3.40 -13.55 26.97
C LYS A 528 4.32 -14.16 25.91
N TYR A 529 5.57 -14.40 26.29
CA TYR A 529 6.59 -15.01 25.43
C TYR A 529 6.67 -16.54 25.58
N ASN A 530 5.87 -17.12 26.48
CA ASN A 530 5.90 -18.54 26.82
C ASN A 530 7.30 -19.02 27.28
N ILE A 531 7.94 -18.22 28.13
CA ILE A 531 9.25 -18.50 28.74
C ILE A 531 9.06 -18.67 30.24
N LYS A 532 9.73 -19.67 30.81
CA LYS A 532 9.68 -19.99 32.24
C LYS A 532 10.96 -20.67 32.70
N GLU A 533 11.92 -19.83 33.09
CA GLU A 533 13.16 -20.17 33.77
C GLU A 533 12.94 -20.23 35.29
N ASN A 534 13.88 -20.83 36.03
CA ASN A 534 13.89 -20.80 37.50
C ASN A 534 14.90 -19.75 38.00
N SER A 535 14.66 -18.50 37.63
CA SER A 535 15.51 -17.37 37.97
C SER A 535 14.88 -16.49 39.08
N VAL A 536 15.62 -15.47 39.53
CA VAL A 536 15.17 -14.53 40.57
C VAL A 536 14.44 -13.31 39.98
N ASN A 537 14.79 -12.93 38.75
CA ASN A 537 14.23 -11.77 38.04
C ASN A 537 13.43 -12.26 36.85
N ASP A 538 12.31 -11.62 36.52
CA ASP A 538 11.49 -12.07 35.38
C ASP A 538 12.07 -11.62 34.02
N MET A 539 12.91 -10.58 34.02
CA MET A 539 13.46 -9.93 32.83
C MET A 539 14.61 -9.01 33.21
N GLU A 540 15.64 -8.93 32.36
CA GLU A 540 16.80 -8.07 32.51
C GLU A 540 16.96 -7.09 31.34
N ASP A 541 17.35 -5.84 31.64
CA ASP A 541 17.64 -4.81 30.63
C ASP A 541 19.11 -4.87 30.21
N ILE A 542 19.36 -5.29 28.97
CA ILE A 542 20.71 -5.36 28.39
C ILE A 542 21.19 -3.95 27.98
N GLY A 543 20.26 -3.05 27.71
CA GLY A 543 20.48 -1.66 27.35
C GLY A 543 19.78 -1.28 26.04
N GLY A 544 19.52 0.03 25.91
CA GLY A 544 18.98 0.62 24.69
C GLY A 544 19.69 1.91 24.30
N ASP A 545 19.54 2.30 23.04
CA ASP A 545 20.04 3.56 22.51
C ASP A 545 19.20 4.01 21.30
N SER A 546 19.41 5.25 20.86
CA SER A 546 18.73 5.87 19.73
C SER A 546 19.72 6.26 18.64
N PHE A 547 19.40 5.88 17.41
CA PHE A 547 20.26 6.03 16.25
C PHE A 547 19.58 6.90 15.21
N ASP A 548 20.31 7.89 14.71
CA ASP A 548 19.89 8.67 13.56
C ASP A 548 20.25 7.88 12.29
N ILE A 549 19.28 7.20 11.69
CA ILE A 549 19.49 6.27 10.56
C ILE A 549 19.13 6.96 9.24
N PRO A 550 20.04 7.01 8.25
CA PRO A 550 19.71 7.55 6.93
C PRO A 550 18.59 6.76 6.25
N VAL A 551 17.69 7.47 5.57
CA VAL A 551 16.70 6.86 4.67
C VAL A 551 17.33 6.70 3.28
N GLU A 552 18.32 5.81 3.21
CA GLU A 552 19.11 5.50 2.02
C GLU A 552 19.55 4.04 2.08
N ASP A 553 19.50 3.35 0.94
CA ASP A 553 19.91 1.95 0.82
C ASP A 553 21.30 1.71 1.42
N GLY A 554 21.37 0.84 2.41
CA GLY A 554 22.63 0.63 3.12
C GLY A 554 22.51 -0.25 4.34
N VAL A 555 23.67 -0.51 4.95
CA VAL A 555 23.80 -1.21 6.23
C VAL A 555 24.49 -0.28 7.22
N TYR A 556 23.84 -0.04 8.34
CA TYR A 556 24.29 0.91 9.36
C TYR A 556 24.53 0.21 10.68
N GLY A 557 25.66 0.51 11.31
CA GLY A 557 25.99 -0.02 12.63
C GLY A 557 25.16 0.66 13.71
N VAL A 558 24.67 -0.14 14.65
CA VAL A 558 23.91 0.28 15.83
C VAL A 558 24.51 -0.39 17.08
N SER A 559 24.56 0.29 18.21
CA SER A 559 25.14 -0.31 19.43
C SER A 559 24.62 0.36 20.69
N GLY A 560 24.33 -0.44 21.71
CA GLY A 560 24.04 0.01 23.07
C GLY A 560 25.12 -0.46 24.06
N SER A 561 24.89 -0.25 25.35
CA SER A 561 25.86 -0.58 26.41
C SER A 561 26.25 -2.05 26.52
N GLY A 562 25.38 -2.97 26.11
CA GLY A 562 25.57 -4.42 26.24
C GLY A 562 25.42 -5.20 24.93
N TRP A 563 25.35 -4.52 23.79
CA TRP A 563 25.12 -5.15 22.49
C TRP A 563 25.57 -4.26 21.34
N ARG A 564 25.84 -4.87 20.18
CA ARG A 564 26.13 -4.18 18.91
C ARG A 564 25.50 -4.93 17.75
N GLY A 565 25.10 -4.24 16.70
CA GLY A 565 24.41 -4.84 15.58
C GLY A 565 24.43 -4.00 14.31
N GLU A 566 23.68 -4.47 13.32
CA GLU A 566 23.54 -3.86 12.00
C GLU A 566 22.05 -3.77 11.65
N VAL A 567 21.63 -2.62 11.13
CA VAL A 567 20.33 -2.45 10.48
C VAL A 567 20.53 -2.26 8.98
N LYS A 568 19.73 -2.95 8.17
CA LYS A 568 19.63 -2.74 6.73
C LYS A 568 18.47 -1.79 6.45
N VAL A 569 18.72 -0.76 5.66
CA VAL A 569 17.69 0.13 5.12
C VAL A 569 17.51 -0.17 3.65
N GLU A 570 16.25 -0.27 3.24
CA GLU A 570 15.82 -0.41 1.85
C GLU A 570 14.80 0.69 1.55
N VAL A 571 15.00 1.45 0.48
CA VAL A 571 14.15 2.55 0.05
C VAL A 571 13.52 2.21 -1.29
N PHE A 572 12.20 2.30 -1.36
CA PHE A 572 11.41 2.01 -2.56
C PHE A 572 10.72 3.28 -3.04
N SER A 573 10.74 3.50 -4.35
CA SER A 573 10.01 4.57 -5.04
C SER A 573 8.84 3.97 -5.84
N TYR A 574 7.68 4.62 -5.81
CA TYR A 574 6.41 4.12 -6.36
C TYR A 574 5.85 4.92 -7.53
#